data_AF-A0A961CF11-F1
#
_entry.id   AF-A0A961CF11-F1
#
_cell.length_a   1.000
_cell.length_b   1.000
_cell.length_c   1.000
_cell.angle_alpha   90.00
_cell.angle_beta   90.00
_cell.angle_gamma   90.00
#
_symmetry.space_group_name_H-M   'P 1'
#
loop_
_entity.id
_entity.type
_entity.pdbx_description
1 polymer ?
#
loop_
_entity_poly.entity_id
_entity_poly.type
_entity_poly.pdbx_seq_one_letter_code
_entity_poly.pdbx_strand_id
1 'polypeptide(L)'
;MPHETRTRAAGTLAERQAGARAAAAVMLLVGLAALVLIAAFTEWQVALLVAASVAAGGVATRIHTFLGLRNRFDAVAHVTNEAVVVTGADGACLYASPSVEGVLGITPQAVTEVSLPDRLHASDAAALTAAAAEAQERPGGTYTVTCRFRHADGSWRWIELSGVNLLDDPTVQGLVTTMRDVTDRVDAERAVRSSNDRFHALVANSTDVLVLLDVHGHASFASPTIASNLGLLPDDVLGVGLLEFTHPLDRAR
;
A
#
# COMPACT_ATOMS: atom_id res chain seq x y z
N MET A 1 -102.97 -15.62 -39.01
CA MET A 1 -101.61 -16.17 -39.14
C MET A 1 -100.61 -15.04 -39.39
N PRO A 2 -100.09 -14.38 -38.35
CA PRO A 2 -98.74 -13.80 -38.40
C PRO A 2 -98.03 -13.94 -37.04
N HIS A 3 -97.34 -15.05 -36.77
CA HIS A 3 -96.61 -15.22 -35.48
C HIS A 3 -95.16 -15.71 -35.59
N GLU A 4 -94.64 -16.03 -36.79
CA GLU A 4 -93.31 -16.64 -36.90
C GLU A 4 -92.15 -15.68 -37.24
N THR A 5 -92.41 -14.43 -37.63
CA THR A 5 -91.34 -13.49 -38.03
C THR A 5 -90.70 -12.72 -36.88
N ARG A 6 -91.25 -12.78 -35.65
CA ARG A 6 -90.76 -11.96 -34.52
C ARG A 6 -89.64 -12.63 -33.70
N THR A 7 -89.53 -13.95 -33.74
CA THR A 7 -88.53 -14.74 -32.98
C THR A 7 -87.15 -14.78 -33.66
N ARG A 8 -87.08 -14.70 -35.00
CA ARG A 8 -85.80 -14.75 -35.74
C ARG A 8 -85.00 -13.43 -35.68
N ALA A 9 -85.67 -12.29 -35.51
CA ALA A 9 -85.02 -10.98 -35.36
C ALA A 9 -84.53 -10.68 -33.93
N ALA A 10 -85.10 -11.35 -32.91
CA ALA A 10 -84.66 -11.21 -31.52
C ALA A 10 -83.36 -11.97 -31.24
N GLY A 11 -83.15 -13.15 -31.86
CA GLY A 11 -81.91 -13.93 -31.73
C GLY A 11 -80.68 -13.20 -32.28
N THR A 12 -80.81 -12.51 -33.42
CA THR A 12 -79.69 -11.80 -34.06
C THR A 12 -79.28 -10.52 -33.32
N LEU A 13 -80.19 -9.89 -32.57
CA LEU A 13 -79.87 -8.73 -31.73
C LEU A 13 -79.18 -9.14 -30.42
N ALA A 14 -79.63 -10.24 -29.80
CA ALA A 14 -79.01 -10.80 -28.60
C ALA A 14 -77.59 -11.34 -28.88
N GLU A 15 -77.39 -12.01 -30.01
CA GLU A 15 -76.06 -12.47 -30.46
C GLU A 15 -75.12 -11.31 -30.77
N ARG A 16 -75.62 -10.23 -31.40
CA ARG A 16 -74.83 -9.00 -31.63
C ARG A 16 -74.46 -8.29 -30.33
N GLN A 17 -75.37 -8.23 -29.35
CA GLN A 17 -75.08 -7.67 -28.02
C GLN A 17 -74.10 -8.53 -27.22
N ALA A 18 -74.16 -9.86 -27.34
CA ALA A 18 -73.20 -10.77 -26.72
C ALA A 18 -71.80 -10.61 -27.34
N GLY A 19 -71.70 -10.53 -28.67
CA GLY A 19 -70.44 -10.26 -29.37
C GLY A 19 -69.81 -8.90 -29.02
N ALA A 20 -70.63 -7.85 -28.91
CA ALA A 20 -70.17 -6.53 -28.48
C ALA A 20 -69.65 -6.51 -27.04
N ARG A 21 -70.32 -7.24 -26.12
CA ARG A 21 -69.87 -7.39 -24.73
C ARG A 21 -68.57 -8.21 -24.61
N ALA A 22 -68.43 -9.27 -25.40
CA ALA A 22 -67.21 -10.07 -25.45
C ALA A 22 -66.03 -9.24 -26.00
N ALA A 23 -66.25 -8.46 -27.07
CA ALA A 23 -65.23 -7.57 -27.61
C ALA A 23 -64.83 -6.47 -26.61
N ALA A 24 -65.79 -5.89 -25.88
CA ALA A 24 -65.52 -4.91 -24.82
C ALA A 24 -64.73 -5.52 -23.66
N ALA A 25 -65.04 -6.75 -23.25
CA ALA A 25 -64.30 -7.47 -22.21
C ALA A 25 -62.86 -7.79 -22.63
N VAL A 26 -62.64 -8.20 -23.88
CA VAL A 26 -61.29 -8.44 -24.42
C VAL A 26 -60.49 -7.14 -24.49
N MET A 27 -61.10 -6.03 -24.94
CA MET A 27 -60.43 -4.72 -24.95
C MET A 27 -60.07 -4.23 -23.55
N LEU A 28 -60.93 -4.45 -22.55
CA LEU A 28 -60.64 -4.14 -21.14
C LEU A 28 -59.49 -4.98 -20.59
N LEU A 29 -59.47 -6.29 -20.88
CA LEU A 29 -58.39 -7.18 -20.45
C LEU A 29 -57.03 -6.82 -21.07
N VAL A 30 -57.02 -6.50 -22.37
CA VAL A 30 -55.80 -6.05 -23.07
C VAL A 30 -55.32 -4.71 -22.52
N GLY A 31 -56.23 -3.77 -22.25
CA GLY A 31 -55.88 -2.49 -21.62
C GLY A 31 -55.29 -2.66 -20.22
N LEU A 32 -55.85 -3.57 -19.41
CA LEU A 32 -55.38 -3.83 -18.05
C LEU A 32 -54.02 -4.54 -18.03
N ALA A 33 -53.78 -5.46 -18.97
CA ALA A 33 -52.47 -6.08 -19.16
C ALA A 33 -51.41 -5.07 -19.62
N ALA A 34 -51.75 -4.15 -20.52
CA ALA A 34 -50.85 -3.07 -20.95
C ALA A 34 -50.49 -2.13 -19.79
N LEU A 35 -51.45 -1.80 -18.93
CA LEU A 35 -51.22 -1.00 -17.72
C LEU A 35 -50.25 -1.68 -16.74
N VAL A 36 -50.40 -2.99 -16.51
CA VAL A 36 -49.49 -3.77 -15.65
C VAL A 36 -48.07 -3.80 -16.22
N LEU A 37 -47.92 -3.96 -17.54
CA LEU A 37 -46.60 -3.93 -18.20
C LEU A 37 -45.95 -2.55 -18.12
N ILE A 38 -46.72 -1.47 -18.30
CA ILE A 38 -46.21 -0.10 -18.15
C ILE A 38 -45.77 0.14 -16.70
N ALA A 39 -46.55 -0.28 -15.70
CA ALA A 39 -46.19 -0.16 -14.29
C ALA A 39 -44.89 -0.92 -13.96
N ALA A 40 -44.78 -2.18 -14.37
CA ALA A 40 -43.57 -2.99 -14.17
C ALA A 40 -42.35 -2.39 -14.89
N PHE A 41 -42.54 -1.82 -16.09
CA PHE A 41 -41.47 -1.13 -16.80
C PHE A 41 -41.02 0.13 -16.06
N THR A 42 -41.96 0.93 -15.52
CA THR A 42 -41.61 2.12 -14.72
C THR A 42 -40.89 1.77 -13.43
N GLU A 43 -41.27 0.69 -12.75
CA GLU A 43 -40.56 0.20 -11.55
C GLU A 43 -39.12 -0.23 -11.88
N TRP A 44 -38.94 -0.97 -12.98
CA TRP A 44 -37.62 -1.39 -13.43
C TRP A 44 -36.75 -0.18 -13.83
N GLN A 45 -37.31 0.82 -14.50
CA GLN A 45 -36.60 2.05 -14.85
C GLN A 45 -36.17 2.85 -13.62
N VAL A 46 -37.03 2.98 -12.61
CA VAL A 46 -36.70 3.66 -11.35
C VAL A 46 -35.59 2.92 -10.60
N ALA A 47 -35.65 1.59 -10.52
CA ALA A 47 -34.60 0.78 -9.88
C ALA A 47 -33.24 0.95 -10.59
N LEU A 48 -33.22 0.99 -11.93
CA LEU A 48 -32.02 1.21 -12.73
C LEU A 48 -31.43 2.62 -12.48
N LEU A 49 -32.28 3.64 -12.39
CA LEU A 49 -31.90 5.02 -12.11
C LEU A 49 -31.33 5.18 -10.70
N VAL A 50 -31.92 4.53 -9.70
CA VAL A 50 -31.43 4.51 -8.32
C VAL A 50 -30.08 3.79 -8.25
N ALA A 51 -29.93 2.62 -8.88
CA ALA A 51 -28.66 1.89 -8.93
C ALA A 51 -27.55 2.71 -9.60
N ALA A 52 -27.85 3.38 -10.71
CA ALA A 52 -26.92 4.30 -11.38
C ALA A 52 -26.56 5.50 -10.50
N SER A 53 -27.54 6.07 -9.77
CA SER A 53 -27.31 7.17 -8.83
C SER A 53 -26.48 6.76 -7.61
N VAL A 54 -26.61 5.53 -7.11
CA VAL A 54 -25.77 5.00 -6.02
C VAL A 54 -24.34 4.77 -6.50
N ALA A 55 -24.17 4.20 -7.70
CA ALA A 55 -22.86 4.04 -8.34
C ALA A 55 -22.20 5.40 -8.61
N ALA A 56 -22.96 6.38 -9.09
CA ALA A 56 -22.47 7.75 -9.31
C ALA A 56 -22.24 8.51 -7.99
N GLY A 57 -23.05 8.27 -6.95
CA GLY A 57 -22.92 8.87 -5.62
C GLY A 57 -21.69 8.40 -4.86
N GLY A 58 -21.24 7.16 -5.10
CA GLY A 58 -19.94 6.66 -4.65
C GLY A 58 -18.74 7.34 -5.33
N VAL A 59 -18.94 7.90 -6.53
CA VAL A 59 -17.91 8.64 -7.28
C VAL A 59 -17.96 10.15 -6.97
N ALA A 60 -19.15 10.74 -6.83
CA ALA A 60 -19.34 12.18 -6.64
C ALA A 60 -19.05 12.66 -5.20
N THR A 61 -19.31 11.83 -4.18
CA THR A 61 -19.00 12.20 -2.78
C THR A 61 -17.49 12.06 -2.46
N ARG A 62 -16.73 11.34 -3.30
CA ARG A 62 -15.27 11.19 -3.16
C ARG A 62 -14.46 12.41 -3.64
N ILE A 63 -15.01 13.26 -4.49
CA ILE A 63 -14.24 14.31 -5.20
C ILE A 63 -14.05 15.59 -4.36
N HIS A 64 -15.00 15.95 -3.49
CA HIS A 64 -14.90 17.20 -2.70
C HIS A 64 -14.05 17.07 -1.42
N THR A 65 -14.04 15.91 -0.77
CA THR A 65 -13.27 15.68 0.46
C THR A 65 -11.77 15.47 0.19
N PHE A 66 -11.43 14.98 -1.01
CA PHE A 66 -10.06 14.70 -1.45
C PHE A 66 -9.19 15.95 -1.63
N LEU A 67 -9.78 17.09 -2.01
CA LEU A 67 -9.03 18.33 -2.32
C LEU A 67 -8.44 19.04 -1.09
N GLY A 68 -9.11 18.98 0.06
CA GLY A 68 -8.61 19.57 1.31
C GLY A 68 -7.43 18.80 1.91
N LEU A 69 -7.42 17.48 1.71
CA LEU A 69 -6.36 16.58 2.13
C LEU A 69 -5.14 16.67 1.20
N ARG A 70 -5.39 16.75 -0.13
CA ARG A 70 -4.36 16.93 -1.17
C ARG A 70 -3.47 18.13 -0.91
N ASN A 71 -4.05 19.30 -0.62
CA ASN A 71 -3.27 20.52 -0.35
C ASN A 71 -2.43 20.44 0.94
N ARG A 72 -2.87 19.70 1.97
CA ARG A 72 -2.12 19.54 3.21
C ARG A 72 -0.98 18.52 3.06
N PHE A 73 -1.21 17.43 2.34
CA PHE A 73 -0.18 16.44 2.08
C PHE A 73 0.87 16.92 1.07
N ASP A 74 0.47 17.66 0.03
CA ASP A 74 1.41 18.26 -0.92
C ASP A 74 2.38 19.25 -0.21
N ALA A 75 1.89 19.99 0.79
CA ALA A 75 2.71 20.94 1.56
C ALA A 75 3.73 20.26 2.49
N VAL A 76 3.37 19.14 3.13
CA VAL A 76 4.30 18.38 3.99
C VAL A 76 5.31 17.58 3.15
N ALA A 77 4.85 16.98 2.04
CA ALA A 77 5.68 16.18 1.14
C ALA A 77 6.71 17.02 0.37
N HIS A 78 6.41 18.27 0.02
CA HIS A 78 7.35 19.15 -0.67
C HIS A 78 8.58 19.56 0.16
N VAL A 79 8.52 19.44 1.48
CA VAL A 79 9.65 19.78 2.35
C VAL A 79 10.53 18.56 2.63
N THR A 80 9.96 17.35 2.63
CA THR A 80 10.69 16.13 3.05
C THR A 80 11.11 15.22 1.89
N ASN A 81 10.65 15.46 0.66
CA ASN A 81 10.87 14.60 -0.51
C ASN A 81 10.38 13.14 -0.30
N GLU A 82 9.57 12.92 0.75
CA GLU A 82 8.93 11.65 1.05
C GLU A 82 7.63 11.54 0.25
N ALA A 83 7.35 10.34 -0.26
CA ALA A 83 6.10 10.08 -0.94
C ALA A 83 5.01 9.71 0.05
N VAL A 84 3.83 10.31 -0.09
CA VAL A 84 2.65 9.95 0.69
C VAL A 84 1.74 9.07 -0.17
N VAL A 85 1.31 7.94 0.36
CA VAL A 85 0.34 7.04 -0.26
C VAL A 85 -0.78 6.78 0.74
N VAL A 86 -2.02 6.82 0.27
CA VAL A 86 -3.20 6.45 1.06
C VAL A 86 -3.78 5.16 0.50
N THR A 87 -3.97 4.16 1.35
CA THR A 87 -4.60 2.88 0.98
C THR A 87 -5.90 2.65 1.74
N GLY A 88 -6.86 1.99 1.12
CA GLY A 88 -8.05 1.48 1.79
C GLY A 88 -7.74 0.31 2.73
N ALA A 89 -8.73 -0.14 3.50
CA ALA A 89 -8.60 -1.33 4.36
C ALA A 89 -8.31 -2.62 3.57
N ASP A 90 -8.72 -2.67 2.30
CA ASP A 90 -8.46 -3.74 1.34
C ASP A 90 -7.07 -3.65 0.69
N GLY A 91 -6.28 -2.63 1.02
CA GLY A 91 -4.97 -2.38 0.41
C GLY A 91 -5.01 -1.66 -0.94
N ALA A 92 -6.19 -1.28 -1.45
CA ALA A 92 -6.30 -0.53 -2.69
C ALA A 92 -5.70 0.87 -2.54
N CYS A 93 -4.89 1.31 -3.49
CA CYS A 93 -4.32 2.66 -3.47
C CYS A 93 -5.39 3.70 -3.83
N LEU A 94 -5.70 4.60 -2.89
CA LEU A 94 -6.69 5.67 -3.02
C LEU A 94 -6.04 7.00 -3.45
N TYR A 95 -4.78 7.22 -3.07
CA TYR A 95 -4.01 8.41 -3.42
C TYR A 95 -2.52 8.11 -3.39
N ALA A 96 -1.78 8.75 -4.29
CA ALA A 96 -0.33 8.85 -4.22
C ALA A 96 0.10 10.30 -4.49
N SER A 97 1.02 10.83 -3.69
CA SER A 97 1.60 12.16 -3.91
C SER A 97 2.56 12.17 -5.11
N PRO A 98 2.81 13.33 -5.73
CA PRO A 98 3.78 13.45 -6.84
C PRO A 98 5.18 12.93 -6.50
N SER A 99 5.63 13.06 -5.25
CA SER A 99 6.96 12.61 -4.81
C SER A 99 7.18 11.09 -4.98
N VAL A 100 6.13 10.30 -5.18
CA VAL A 100 6.25 8.85 -5.48
C VAL A 100 7.04 8.59 -6.76
N GLU A 101 7.03 9.54 -7.70
CA GLU A 101 7.83 9.44 -8.93
C GLU A 101 9.32 9.50 -8.62
N GLY A 102 9.75 10.30 -7.65
CA GLY A 102 11.14 10.33 -7.19
C GLY A 102 11.56 9.07 -6.44
N VAL A 103 10.62 8.44 -5.72
CA VAL A 103 10.91 7.24 -4.89
C VAL A 103 10.86 5.95 -5.70
N LEU A 104 9.90 5.80 -6.60
CA LEU A 104 9.63 4.55 -7.32
C LEU A 104 9.75 4.65 -8.85
N GLY A 105 9.94 5.85 -9.40
CA GLY A 105 10.07 6.08 -10.84
C GLY A 105 8.76 5.90 -11.61
N ILE A 106 7.63 5.83 -10.90
CA ILE A 106 6.30 5.65 -11.47
C ILE A 106 5.42 6.86 -11.17
N THR A 107 4.57 7.23 -12.10
CA THR A 107 3.66 8.36 -11.92
C THR A 107 2.61 8.03 -10.85
N PRO A 108 2.08 9.01 -10.12
CA PRO A 108 1.00 8.80 -9.14
C PRO A 108 -0.22 8.06 -9.70
N GLN A 109 -0.57 8.34 -10.96
CA GLN A 109 -1.68 7.68 -11.66
C GLN A 109 -1.37 6.20 -11.90
N ALA A 110 -0.12 5.88 -12.29
CA ALA A 110 0.31 4.50 -12.44
C ALA A 110 0.30 3.76 -11.09
N VAL A 111 0.56 4.43 -9.96
CA VAL A 111 0.47 3.81 -8.62
C VAL A 111 -0.98 3.43 -8.28
N THR A 112 -1.97 4.19 -8.72
CA THR A 112 -3.39 3.86 -8.52
C THR A 112 -3.88 2.76 -9.45
N GLU A 113 -3.25 2.58 -10.60
CA GLU A 113 -3.58 1.55 -11.60
C GLU A 113 -2.79 0.23 -11.39
N VAL A 114 -1.58 0.32 -10.82
CA VAL A 114 -0.69 -0.79 -10.53
C VAL A 114 -0.78 -1.14 -9.05
N SER A 115 -0.99 -2.42 -8.74
CA SER A 115 -0.94 -2.90 -7.36
C SER A 115 0.48 -2.71 -6.78
N LEU A 116 0.64 -1.81 -5.81
CA LEU A 116 1.91 -1.66 -5.06
C LEU A 116 2.44 -2.99 -4.48
N PRO A 117 1.59 -3.92 -3.99
CA PRO A 117 2.01 -5.27 -3.63
C PRO A 117 2.79 -6.03 -4.70
N ASP A 118 2.52 -5.82 -5.99
CA ASP A 118 3.24 -6.52 -7.08
C ASP A 118 4.69 -6.04 -7.24
N ARG A 119 4.99 -4.84 -6.73
CA ARG A 119 6.33 -4.25 -6.74
C ARG A 119 7.09 -4.52 -5.44
N LEU A 120 6.43 -5.07 -4.43
CA LEU A 120 7.04 -5.43 -3.16
C LEU A 120 7.81 -6.73 -3.30
N HIS A 121 9.01 -6.79 -2.73
CA HIS A 121 9.79 -8.01 -2.70
C HIS A 121 9.06 -9.10 -1.89
N ALA A 122 8.97 -10.32 -2.44
CA ALA A 122 8.14 -11.39 -1.88
C ALA A 122 8.44 -11.74 -0.41
N SER A 123 9.72 -11.70 -0.01
CA SER A 123 10.12 -11.96 1.39
C SER A 123 9.66 -10.90 2.38
N ASP A 124 9.36 -9.70 1.90
CA ASP A 124 9.04 -8.54 2.75
C ASP A 124 7.52 -8.35 2.86
N ALA A 125 6.74 -8.99 1.99
CA ALA A 125 5.28 -8.93 1.95
C ALA A 125 4.62 -9.37 3.25
N ALA A 126 5.08 -10.47 3.85
CA ALA A 126 4.51 -10.96 5.10
C ALA A 126 4.68 -9.96 6.26
N ALA A 127 5.86 -9.34 6.35
CA ALA A 127 6.16 -8.37 7.40
C ALA A 127 5.33 -7.09 7.25
N LEU A 128 5.22 -6.55 6.03
CA LEU A 128 4.40 -5.37 5.77
C LEU A 128 2.92 -5.64 6.06
N THR A 129 2.37 -6.75 5.56
CA THR A 129 0.96 -7.11 5.77
C THR A 129 0.64 -7.29 7.25
N ALA A 130 1.51 -7.96 8.01
CA ALA A 130 1.30 -8.13 9.45
C ALA A 130 1.33 -6.79 10.20
N ALA A 131 2.32 -5.93 9.91
CA ALA A 131 2.44 -4.63 10.55
C ALA A 131 1.25 -3.69 10.21
N ALA A 132 0.80 -3.71 8.96
CA ALA A 132 -0.37 -2.95 8.54
C ALA A 132 -1.65 -3.49 9.21
N ALA A 133 -1.83 -4.81 9.28
CA ALA A 133 -2.98 -5.42 9.95
C ALA A 133 -3.03 -5.07 11.44
N GLU A 134 -1.91 -5.15 12.16
CA GLU A 134 -1.84 -4.77 13.58
C GLU A 134 -2.19 -3.29 13.78
N ALA A 135 -1.72 -2.41 12.89
CA ALA A 135 -2.07 -0.98 12.94
C ALA A 135 -3.57 -0.75 12.69
N GLN A 136 -4.23 -1.57 11.86
CA GLN A 136 -5.66 -1.46 11.58
C GLN A 136 -6.56 -1.82 12.77
N GLU A 137 -6.08 -2.66 13.71
CA GLU A 137 -6.86 -3.08 14.88
C GLU A 137 -7.26 -1.94 15.81
N ARG A 138 -6.51 -0.83 15.76
CA ARG A 138 -6.72 0.32 16.65
C ARG A 138 -6.80 1.63 15.86
N PRO A 139 -7.80 2.50 16.12
CA PRO A 139 -7.84 3.83 15.53
C PRO A 139 -6.56 4.61 15.87
N GLY A 140 -5.92 5.22 14.88
CA GLY A 140 -4.63 5.92 15.06
C GLY A 140 -3.43 4.99 15.26
N GLY A 141 -3.58 3.67 15.08
CA GLY A 141 -2.48 2.72 15.11
C GLY A 141 -1.41 3.05 14.09
N THR A 142 -0.15 2.88 14.45
CA THR A 142 1.00 3.22 13.60
C THR A 142 1.87 2.01 13.33
N TYR A 143 2.54 2.00 12.18
CA TYR A 143 3.57 1.02 11.87
C TYR A 143 4.79 1.68 11.23
N THR A 144 5.94 1.03 11.35
CA THR A 144 7.13 1.39 10.57
C THR A 144 7.84 0.12 10.13
N VAL A 145 8.10 -0.01 8.82
CA VAL A 145 8.75 -1.18 8.24
C VAL A 145 9.63 -0.78 7.07
N THR A 146 10.82 -1.37 7.02
CA THR A 146 11.75 -1.19 5.90
C THR A 146 11.67 -2.40 4.98
N CYS A 147 11.31 -2.19 3.72
CA CYS A 147 11.09 -3.26 2.75
C CYS A 147 11.58 -2.86 1.37
N ARG A 148 11.77 -3.86 0.50
CA ARG A 148 12.26 -3.62 -0.86
C ARG A 148 11.11 -3.43 -1.83
N PHE A 149 11.14 -2.32 -2.54
CA PHE A 149 10.28 -2.08 -3.70
C PHE A 149 11.08 -2.06 -4.99
N ARG A 150 10.46 -2.56 -6.04
CA ARG A 150 11.01 -2.48 -7.39
C ARG A 150 10.76 -1.09 -7.95
N HIS A 151 11.83 -0.40 -8.34
CA HIS A 151 11.79 0.87 -9.05
C HIS A 151 11.47 0.67 -10.55
N ALA A 152 11.01 1.70 -11.24
CA ALA A 152 10.61 1.62 -12.66
C ALA A 152 11.75 1.19 -13.61
N ASP A 153 12.99 1.51 -13.27
CA ASP A 153 14.20 1.05 -13.97
C ASP A 153 14.54 -0.44 -13.73
N GLY A 154 13.78 -1.12 -12.86
CA GLY A 154 13.96 -2.52 -12.50
C GLY A 154 14.88 -2.78 -11.31
N SER A 155 15.53 -1.75 -10.75
CA SER A 155 16.34 -1.86 -9.54
C SER A 155 15.47 -2.09 -8.30
N TRP A 156 16.07 -2.65 -7.24
CA TRP A 156 15.44 -2.75 -5.92
C TRP A 156 15.88 -1.58 -5.05
N ARG A 157 14.93 -0.92 -4.41
CA ARG A 157 15.15 0.18 -3.48
C ARG A 157 14.70 -0.22 -2.08
N TRP A 158 15.49 0.12 -1.07
CA TRP A 158 15.07 0.00 0.31
C TRP A 158 14.19 1.19 0.66
N ILE A 159 12.92 0.91 0.94
CA ILE A 159 11.94 1.93 1.29
C ILE A 159 11.52 1.72 2.74
N GLU A 160 11.69 2.76 3.54
CA GLU A 160 11.12 2.86 4.88
C GLU A 160 9.69 3.38 4.74
N LEU A 161 8.75 2.56 5.20
CA LEU A 161 7.33 2.88 5.23
C LEU A 161 6.94 3.24 6.65
N SER A 162 6.34 4.41 6.85
CA SER A 162 5.74 4.80 8.13
C SER A 162 4.28 5.12 7.91
N GLY A 163 3.38 4.36 8.54
CA GLY A 163 1.95 4.49 8.32
C GLY A 163 1.15 4.75 9.59
N VAL A 164 -0.01 5.40 9.42
CA VAL A 164 -1.01 5.62 10.47
C VAL A 164 -2.40 5.21 9.97
N ASN A 165 -3.14 4.51 10.83
CA ASN A 165 -4.51 4.09 10.60
C ASN A 165 -5.48 5.26 10.84
N LEU A 166 -6.07 5.76 9.76
CA LEU A 166 -7.13 6.78 9.76
C LEU A 166 -8.41 6.25 9.08
N LEU A 167 -8.69 4.95 9.22
CA LEU A 167 -9.89 4.31 8.67
C LEU A 167 -11.19 4.89 9.25
N ASP A 168 -11.19 5.27 10.52
CA ASP A 168 -12.33 5.88 11.20
C ASP A 168 -12.44 7.40 10.98
N ASP A 169 -11.42 8.02 10.36
CA ASP A 169 -11.48 9.45 10.04
C ASP A 169 -12.43 9.64 8.85
N PRO A 170 -13.51 10.43 8.98
CA PRO A 170 -14.51 10.60 7.91
C PRO A 170 -13.96 11.31 6.67
N THR A 171 -12.78 11.93 6.77
CA THR A 171 -12.10 12.63 5.67
C THR A 171 -11.15 11.69 4.92
N VAL A 172 -10.44 10.83 5.64
CA VAL A 172 -9.36 9.99 5.08
C VAL A 172 -9.84 8.59 4.74
N GLN A 173 -10.54 7.93 5.67
CA GLN A 173 -11.06 6.57 5.54
C GLN A 173 -10.02 5.56 4.98
N GLY A 174 -8.77 5.64 5.47
CA GLY A 174 -7.65 4.85 4.93
C GLY A 174 -6.42 4.85 5.83
N LEU A 175 -5.41 4.07 5.44
CA LEU A 175 -4.07 4.15 6.01
C LEU A 175 -3.26 5.18 5.25
N VAL A 176 -2.68 6.14 5.96
CA VAL A 176 -1.78 7.14 5.39
C VAL A 176 -0.35 6.68 5.64
N THR A 177 0.40 6.47 4.57
CA THR A 177 1.75 5.92 4.61
C THR A 177 2.73 6.86 3.94
N THR A 178 3.78 7.24 4.64
CA THR A 178 4.95 7.89 4.04
C THR A 178 5.94 6.82 3.56
N MET A 179 6.59 7.10 2.45
CA MET A 179 7.59 6.26 1.81
C MET A 179 8.87 7.08 1.66
N ARG A 180 9.94 6.60 2.26
CA ARG A 180 11.26 7.21 2.20
C ARG A 180 12.26 6.25 1.59
N ASP A 181 12.96 6.67 0.53
CA ASP A 181 14.08 5.91 0.00
C ASP A 181 15.26 5.99 0.99
N VAL A 182 15.69 4.83 1.47
CA VAL A 182 16.80 4.65 2.39
C VAL A 182 17.88 3.74 1.80
N THR A 183 17.87 3.54 0.48
CA THR A 183 18.81 2.68 -0.26
C THR A 183 20.25 3.10 0.01
N ASP A 184 20.58 4.38 -0.18
CA ASP A 184 21.95 4.88 0.03
C ASP A 184 22.44 4.64 1.47
N ARG A 185 21.54 4.81 2.46
CA ARG A 185 21.84 4.57 3.88
C ARG A 185 22.10 3.08 4.13
N VAL A 186 21.23 2.20 3.65
CA VAL A 186 21.36 0.75 3.83
C VAL A 186 22.61 0.22 3.10
N ASP A 187 22.89 0.72 1.90
CA ASP A 187 24.05 0.29 1.11
C ASP A 187 25.36 0.79 1.72
N ALA A 188 25.40 2.02 2.25
CA ALA A 188 26.55 2.52 2.99
C ALA A 188 26.81 1.69 4.26
N GLU A 189 25.78 1.40 5.06
CA GLU A 189 25.90 0.55 6.25
C GLU A 189 26.40 -0.86 5.90
N ARG A 190 25.91 -1.44 4.80
CA ARG A 190 26.38 -2.74 4.30
C ARG A 190 27.82 -2.71 3.82
N ALA A 191 28.22 -1.67 3.11
CA ALA A 191 29.59 -1.50 2.64
C ALA A 191 30.57 -1.39 3.82
N VAL A 192 30.22 -0.61 4.85
CA VAL A 192 31.00 -0.49 6.08
C VAL A 192 31.09 -1.84 6.80
N ARG A 193 29.96 -2.53 7.00
CA ARG A 193 29.94 -3.85 7.64
C ARG A 193 30.79 -4.86 6.87
N SER A 194 30.61 -4.96 5.55
CA SER A 194 31.39 -5.88 4.71
C SER A 194 32.89 -5.56 4.72
N SER A 195 33.25 -4.28 4.74
CA SER A 195 34.64 -3.85 4.87
C SER A 195 35.22 -4.26 6.22
N ASN A 196 34.48 -4.05 7.31
CA ASN A 196 34.92 -4.43 8.65
C ASN A 196 35.05 -5.95 8.80
N ASP A 197 34.07 -6.72 8.33
CA ASP A 197 34.10 -8.19 8.37
C ASP A 197 35.30 -8.72 7.57
N ARG A 198 35.57 -8.13 6.39
CA ARG A 198 36.74 -8.48 5.58
C ARG A 198 38.05 -8.11 6.29
N PHE A 199 38.12 -6.95 6.92
CA PHE A 199 39.29 -6.53 7.70
C PHE A 199 39.55 -7.50 8.87
N HIS A 200 38.52 -7.81 9.67
CA HIS A 200 38.61 -8.77 10.76
C HIS A 200 39.05 -10.15 10.26
N ALA A 201 38.50 -10.64 9.14
CA ALA A 201 38.90 -11.92 8.57
C ALA A 201 40.37 -11.92 8.11
N LEU A 202 40.86 -10.84 7.50
CA LEU A 202 42.25 -10.71 7.08
C LEU A 202 43.21 -10.65 8.27
N VAL A 203 42.88 -9.86 9.29
CA VAL A 203 43.73 -9.70 10.48
C VAL A 203 43.75 -10.97 11.32
N ALA A 204 42.60 -11.63 11.53
CA ALA A 204 42.51 -12.85 12.32
C ALA A 204 43.26 -14.03 11.70
N ASN A 205 43.41 -14.05 10.37
CA ASN A 205 44.16 -15.09 9.65
C ASN A 205 45.59 -14.64 9.26
N SER A 206 46.02 -13.45 9.67
CA SER A 206 47.39 -12.99 9.42
C SER A 206 48.38 -13.69 10.35
N THR A 207 49.53 -14.04 9.81
CA THR A 207 50.65 -14.60 10.59
C THR A 207 51.43 -13.53 11.35
N ASP A 208 51.31 -12.26 10.93
CA ASP A 208 51.98 -11.12 11.55
C ASP A 208 51.22 -10.63 12.79
N VAL A 209 51.98 -10.19 13.79
CA VAL A 209 51.41 -9.46 14.94
C VAL A 209 51.12 -8.04 14.49
N LEU A 210 49.85 -7.65 14.55
CA LEU A 210 49.39 -6.29 14.23
C LEU A 210 48.93 -5.63 15.51
N VAL A 211 49.48 -4.46 15.82
CA VAL A 211 49.06 -3.63 16.95
C VAL A 211 48.77 -2.23 16.40
N LEU A 212 47.57 -1.73 16.69
CA LEU A 212 47.21 -0.34 16.40
C LEU A 212 47.45 0.49 17.65
N LEU A 213 48.12 1.62 17.50
CA LEU A 213 48.37 2.55 18.60
C LEU A 213 47.51 3.79 18.45
N ASP A 214 47.06 4.34 19.58
CA ASP A 214 46.43 5.65 19.63
C ASP A 214 47.47 6.79 19.53
N VAL A 215 46.99 8.04 19.59
CA VAL A 215 47.81 9.25 19.54
C VAL A 215 48.80 9.37 20.71
N HIS A 216 48.58 8.65 21.82
CA HIS A 216 49.44 8.62 23.00
C HIS A 216 50.40 7.42 22.99
N GLY A 217 50.34 6.55 21.98
CA GLY A 217 51.17 5.37 21.85
C GLY A 217 50.66 4.16 22.66
N HIS A 218 49.43 4.20 23.15
CA HIS A 218 48.77 3.07 23.81
C HIS A 218 48.12 2.16 22.76
N ALA A 219 48.18 0.85 22.96
CA ALA A 219 47.55 -0.08 22.04
C ALA A 219 46.02 0.05 22.08
N SER A 220 45.42 0.44 20.97
CA SER A 220 43.96 0.49 20.78
C SER A 220 43.39 -0.77 20.13
N PHE A 221 44.25 -1.61 19.56
CA PHE A 221 43.91 -2.90 18.96
C PHE A 221 45.13 -3.82 18.93
N ALA A 222 44.93 -5.12 19.13
CA ALA A 222 45.96 -6.15 18.95
C ALA A 222 45.36 -7.36 18.23
N SER A 223 46.06 -7.90 17.22
CA SER A 223 45.60 -9.09 16.48
C SER A 223 45.66 -10.35 17.35
N PRO A 224 44.79 -11.35 17.12
CA PRO A 224 44.79 -12.60 17.89
C PRO A 224 46.14 -13.34 17.86
N THR A 225 46.90 -13.18 16.77
CA THR A 225 48.22 -13.79 16.57
C THR A 225 49.26 -13.34 17.59
N ILE A 226 49.03 -12.25 18.33
CA ILE A 226 49.89 -11.81 19.43
C ILE A 226 50.01 -12.87 20.54
N ALA A 227 48.95 -13.67 20.75
CA ALA A 227 48.94 -14.76 21.73
C ALA A 227 49.85 -15.91 21.30
N SER A 228 49.81 -16.31 20.03
CA SER A 228 50.66 -17.41 19.54
C SER A 228 52.11 -16.98 19.35
N ASN A 229 52.36 -15.73 18.95
CA ASN A 229 53.71 -15.27 18.59
C ASN A 229 54.47 -14.67 19.77
N LEU A 230 53.80 -13.93 20.66
CA LEU A 230 54.40 -13.23 21.80
C LEU A 230 53.93 -13.76 23.16
N GLY A 231 52.95 -14.66 23.20
CA GLY A 231 52.42 -15.24 24.45
C GLY A 231 51.53 -14.28 25.26
N LEU A 232 51.13 -13.15 24.68
CA LEU A 232 50.29 -12.14 25.33
C LEU A 232 48.85 -12.25 24.84
N LEU A 233 47.86 -12.15 25.72
CA LEU A 233 46.47 -12.06 25.27
C LEU A 233 46.20 -10.66 24.72
N PRO A 234 45.38 -10.51 23.66
CA PRO A 234 45.06 -9.19 23.11
C PRO A 234 44.58 -8.21 24.18
N ASP A 235 43.71 -8.65 25.09
CA ASP A 235 43.14 -7.83 26.16
C ASP A 235 44.17 -7.33 27.18
N ASP A 236 45.28 -8.06 27.37
CA ASP A 236 46.37 -7.65 28.27
C ASP A 236 47.22 -6.53 27.68
N VAL A 237 47.14 -6.33 26.36
CA VAL A 237 47.94 -5.36 25.62
C VAL A 237 47.15 -4.06 25.41
N LEU A 238 45.82 -4.12 25.41
CA LEU A 238 44.96 -2.94 25.19
C LEU A 238 45.16 -1.88 26.29
N GLY A 239 45.34 -0.63 25.86
CA GLY A 239 45.60 0.52 26.74
C GLY A 239 47.02 0.61 27.28
N VAL A 240 47.86 -0.41 27.07
CA VAL A 240 49.24 -0.42 27.53
C VAL A 240 50.13 0.30 26.51
N GLY A 241 51.07 1.11 27.00
CA GLY A 241 52.02 1.81 26.13
C GLY A 241 53.01 0.85 25.48
N LEU A 242 53.21 0.93 24.16
CA LEU A 242 54.08 -0.01 23.43
C LEU A 242 55.52 -0.09 23.99
N LEU A 243 56.03 1.03 24.53
CA LEU A 243 57.36 1.10 25.13
C LEU A 243 57.51 0.21 26.37
N GLU A 244 56.42 -0.16 27.05
CA GLU A 244 56.47 -1.06 28.21
C GLU A 244 56.89 -2.48 27.83
N PHE A 245 56.53 -2.92 26.63
CA PHE A 245 56.95 -4.21 26.07
C PHE A 245 58.31 -4.15 25.36
N THR A 246 58.86 -2.95 25.17
CA THR A 246 60.17 -2.76 24.55
C THR A 246 61.28 -2.99 25.59
N HIS A 247 62.34 -3.69 25.20
CA HIS A 247 63.47 -3.96 26.08
C HIS A 247 64.08 -2.64 26.61
N PRO A 248 64.42 -2.52 27.91
CA PRO A 248 64.85 -1.25 28.50
C PRO A 248 66.02 -0.55 27.81
N LEU A 249 66.94 -1.32 27.20
CA LEU A 249 68.09 -0.78 26.47
C LEU A 249 67.71 -0.13 25.12
N ASP A 250 66.53 -0.45 24.57
CA ASP A 250 66.09 0.04 23.27
C ASP A 250 65.10 1.22 23.38
N ARG A 251 64.64 1.55 24.60
CA ARG A 251 63.69 2.65 24.85
C ARG A 251 64.26 4.06 24.65
N ALA A 252 65.58 4.19 24.50
CA ALA A 252 66.30 5.47 24.51
C ALA A 252 67.00 5.83 23.18
N ARG A 253 66.70 5.09 22.10
CA ARG A 253 67.14 5.39 20.73
C ARG A 253 66.02 6.02 19.92
#